data_AF-A0A831ZBG1-F1
#
_entry.id   AF-A0A831ZBG1-F1
#
_cell.length_a   1.000
_cell.length_b   1.000
_cell.length_c   1.000
_cell.angle_alpha   90.00
_cell.angle_beta   90.00
_cell.angle_gamma   90.00
#
_symmetry.space_group_name_H-M   'P 1'
#
loop_
_entity.id
_entity.type
_entity.pdbx_description
1 polymer ?
#
loop_
_entity_poly.entity_id
_entity_poly.type
_entity_poly.pdbx_seq_one_letter_code
_entity_poly.pdbx_strand_id
1 'polypeptide(L)' 'TIDKVLSAPKLILPSLQVNIRAGEFPPAESNGISYLKFPLNKLGSKD' A
#
# COMPACT_ATOMS: atom_id res chain seq x y z
N THR A 1 -4.99 -3.47 24.96
CA THR A 1 -4.17 -2.64 24.05
C THR A 1 -4.94 -2.50 22.76
N ILE A 2 -5.23 -1.27 22.35
CA ILE A 2 -6.11 -0.94 21.21
C ILE A 2 -5.54 -1.45 19.89
N ASP A 3 -4.22 -1.64 19.81
CA ASP A 3 -3.51 -2.11 18.60
C ASP A 3 -3.98 -3.48 18.08
N LYS A 4 -4.54 -4.34 18.96
CA LYS A 4 -5.02 -5.67 18.57
C LYS A 4 -6.40 -5.68 17.90
N VAL A 5 -7.15 -4.57 17.97
CA VAL A 5 -8.56 -4.51 17.53
C VAL A 5 -8.80 -3.49 16.42
N LEU A 6 -7.77 -2.77 15.98
CA LEU A 6 -7.88 -1.82 14.89
C LEU A 6 -7.67 -2.51 13.54
N SER A 7 -8.56 -2.22 12.61
CA SER A 7 -8.37 -2.60 11.21
C SER A 7 -7.29 -1.74 10.55
N ALA A 8 -6.70 -2.27 9.49
CA ALA A 8 -5.74 -1.51 8.69
C ALA A 8 -6.44 -0.29 8.05
N PRO A 9 -5.82 0.91 8.10
CA PRO A 9 -6.35 2.07 7.40
C PRO A 9 -6.47 1.80 5.89
N LYS A 10 -7.57 2.27 5.29
CA LYS A 10 -7.90 2.02 3.87
C LYS A 10 -6.76 2.33 2.89
N LEU A 11 -5.92 3.32 3.20
CA LEU A 11 -4.85 3.79 2.33
C LEU A 11 -3.45 3.38 2.80
N ILE A 12 -3.32 2.47 3.76
CA ILE A 12 -2.00 2.14 4.32
C ILE A 12 -1.01 1.64 3.25
N LEU A 13 -1.46 0.77 2.33
CA LEU A 13 -0.62 0.26 1.24
C LEU A 13 -0.24 1.35 0.21
N PRO A 14 -1.17 2.11 -0.38
CA PRO A 14 -0.81 3.16 -1.32
C PRO A 14 0.03 4.27 -0.68
N SER A 15 -0.30 4.69 0.55
CA SER A 15 0.48 5.71 1.27
C SER A 15 1.91 5.26 1.55
N LEU A 16 2.12 4.00 1.99
CA LEU A 16 3.48 3.49 2.20
C LEU A 16 4.29 3.48 0.90
N GLN A 17 3.69 3.08 -0.23
CA GLN A 17 4.43 2.98 -1.50
C GLN A 17 4.87 4.33 -2.05
N VAL A 18 4.08 5.38 -1.86
CA VAL A 18 4.38 6.72 -2.34
C VAL A 18 5.25 7.47 -1.34
N ASN A 19 4.94 7.42 -0.04
CA ASN A 19 5.61 8.24 0.96
C ASN A 19 7.04 7.77 1.27
N ILE A 20 7.33 6.47 1.15
CA ILE A 20 8.72 5.97 1.28
C ILE A 20 9.60 6.52 0.14
N ARG A 21 9.01 6.90 -0.99
CA ARG A 21 9.68 7.58 -2.11
C ARG A 21 9.55 9.10 -2.04
N ALA A 22 9.38 9.66 -0.84
CA ALA A 22 9.23 11.10 -0.62
C ALA A 22 8.08 11.75 -1.40
N GLY A 23 7.01 11.00 -1.69
CA GLY A 23 5.86 11.50 -2.45
C GLY A 23 5.88 11.12 -3.93
N GLU A 24 6.97 10.54 -4.41
CA GLU A 24 7.09 10.11 -5.82
C GLU A 24 6.38 8.78 -6.08
N PHE A 25 5.76 8.66 -7.25
CA PHE A 25 5.17 7.40 -7.68
C PHE A 25 6.25 6.36 -8.03
N PRO A 26 5.90 5.06 -8.04
CA PRO A 26 6.77 4.04 -8.60
C PRO A 26 7.10 4.34 -10.07
N PRO A 27 8.28 3.90 -10.56
CA PRO A 27 8.62 3.99 -11.98
C PRO A 27 7.52 3.39 -12.86
N ALA A 28 7.31 4.01 -14.02
CA ALA A 28 6.38 3.51 -15.02
C ALA A 28 6.84 2.14 -15.55
N GLU A 29 5.89 1.28 -15.88
CA GLU A 29 6.17 0.03 -16.59
C GLU A 29 6.39 0.29 -18.09
N SER A 30 6.60 -0.76 -18.90
CA SER A 30 6.92 -0.64 -20.34
C SER A 30 5.82 0.05 -21.16
N ASN A 31 4.60 0.14 -20.63
CA ASN A 31 3.48 0.85 -21.24
C ASN A 31 3.42 2.35 -20.85
N GLY A 32 4.41 2.85 -20.10
CA GLY A 32 4.47 4.24 -19.65
C GLY A 32 3.54 4.57 -18.49
N ILE A 33 2.88 3.59 -17.87
CA ILE A 33 1.95 3.80 -16.75
C ILE A 33 2.60 3.32 -15.44
N SER A 34 2.49 4.14 -14.39
CA SER A 34 2.87 3.76 -13.03
C SER A 34 1.75 3.01 -12.32
N TYR A 35 2.09 1.89 -11.67
CA TYR A 35 1.14 1.06 -10.93
C TYR A 35 1.54 0.92 -9.45
N LEU A 36 0.55 0.99 -8.57
CA LEU A 36 0.69 0.60 -7.17
C LEU A 36 0.44 -0.90 -7.05
N LYS A 37 1.30 -1.61 -6.31
CA LYS A 37 1.30 -3.08 -6.24
C LYS A 37 0.64 -3.56 -4.96
N PHE A 38 -0.48 -4.27 -5.04
CA PHE A 38 -1.17 -4.76 -3.85
C PHE A 38 -0.82 -6.22 -3.59
N PRO A 39 -0.20 -6.55 -2.44
CA PRO A 39 0.06 -7.94 -2.12
C PRO A 39 -1.24 -8.59 -1.64
N LEU A 40 -1.71 -9.59 -2.39
CA LEU A 40 -2.96 -10.28 -2.10
C LEU A 40 -2.83 -11.11 -0.81
N ASN A 41 -3.78 -10.94 0.12
CA ASN A 41 -3.87 -11.69 1.38
C ASN A 41 -2.60 -11.64 2.27
N LYS A 42 -1.77 -10.60 2.12
CA LYS A 42 -0.53 -10.43 2.92
C LYS A 42 -0.63 -9.40 4.03
N LEU A 43 -1.53 -8.42 3.91
CA LEU A 43 -1.74 -7.40 4.92
C LEU A 43 -3.20 -7.42 5.37
N GLY A 44 -3.44 -7.66 6.66
CA GLY A 44 -4.80 -7.73 7.21
C GLY A 44 -5.57 -8.95 6.72
N SER A 45 -5.18 -10.14 7.16
CA SER A 45 -6.05 -11.31 7.11
C SER A 45 -6.81 -11.35 8.42
N LYS A 46 -8.11 -11.05 8.39
CA LYS A 46 -9.20 -12.02 8.55
C LYS A 46 -10.48 -11.25 8.88
N ASP A 47 -11.25 -10.97 7.84
CA ASP A 47 -12.72 -11.02 7.73
C ASP A 47 -13.11 -10.71 6.28
#